data_AF-X1QTQ8-F1
#
_entry.id   AF-X1QTQ8-F1
#
_cell.length_a   1.000
_cell.length_b   1.000
_cell.length_c   1.000
_cell.angle_alpha   90.00
_cell.angle_beta   90.00
_cell.angle_gamma   90.00
#
_symmetry.space_group_name_H-M   'P 1'
#
loop_
_entity.id
_entity.type
_entity.pdbx_description
1 polymer ?
#
loop_
_entity_poly.entity_id
_entity_poly.type
_entity_poly.pdbx_seq_one_letter_code
_entity_poly.pdbx_strand_id
1 'polypeptide(L)'
;SNYAWANRQMIAHFIRKAWKEVLGKKALPLAPLYDVAHNIIKKEKYNIEGREIELAVHRKGATRAFPPEHSEIPEKYRSVGQPVLIPGSMGTASYVLVGQKEGEEAFFSTCHGAGRMMSRHAAIRRFPGNEVVR
;
A
#
# COMPACT_ATOMS: atom_id res chain seq x y z
N SER A 1 2.50 11.50 -9.67
CA SER A 1 2.74 10.61 -8.52
C SER A 1 4.00 10.98 -7.73
N ASN A 2 5.06 11.50 -8.35
CA ASN A 2 6.33 11.87 -7.69
C ASN A 2 6.16 12.74 -6.42
N TYR A 3 5.31 13.76 -6.45
CA TYR A 3 5.04 14.60 -5.28
C TYR A 3 4.56 13.80 -4.06
N ALA A 4 3.68 12.81 -4.25
CA ALA A 4 3.17 12.00 -3.16
C ALA A 4 4.25 11.09 -2.55
N TRP A 5 5.16 10.54 -3.37
CA TRP A 5 6.32 9.78 -2.88
C TRP A 5 7.31 10.68 -2.15
N ALA A 6 7.61 11.87 -2.67
CA ALA A 6 8.46 12.85 -1.99
C ALA A 6 7.88 13.24 -0.62
N ASN A 7 6.57 13.47 -0.55
CA ASN A 7 5.87 13.73 0.70
C ASN A 7 6.02 12.57 1.70
N ARG A 8 5.76 11.32 1.28
CA ARG A 8 5.93 10.15 2.16
C ARG A 8 7.38 9.93 2.60
N GLN A 9 8.35 10.23 1.74
CA GLN A 9 9.77 10.15 2.09
C GLN A 9 10.14 11.19 3.18
N MET A 10 9.61 12.41 3.08
CA MET A 10 9.78 13.44 4.12
C MET A 10 9.12 13.02 5.44
N ILE A 11 7.90 12.46 5.39
CA ILE A 11 7.23 11.92 6.58
C ILE A 11 8.08 10.80 7.21
N ALA A 12 8.61 9.87 6.41
CA ALA A 12 9.48 8.80 6.91
C ALA A 12 10.76 9.34 7.58
N HIS A 13 11.33 10.44 7.07
CA HIS A 13 12.46 11.13 7.71
C HIS A 13 12.08 11.69 9.08
N PHE A 14 10.94 12.36 9.21
CA PHE A 14 10.48 12.89 10.49
C PHE A 14 10.08 11.79 11.48
N ILE A 15 9.51 10.68 11.02
CA ILE A 15 9.27 9.49 11.84
C ILE A 15 10.57 8.98 12.44
N ARG A 16 11.65 8.88 11.65
CA ARG A 16 12.98 8.46 12.16
C ARG A 16 13.53 9.41 13.22
N LYS A 17 13.33 10.72 13.05
CA LYS A 17 13.73 11.72 14.06
C LYS A 17 12.97 11.51 15.37
N ALA A 18 11.64 11.44 15.33
CA ALA A 18 10.81 11.22 16.51
C ALA A 18 11.11 9.87 17.19
N TRP A 19 11.31 8.81 16.40
CA TRP A 19 11.71 7.49 16.91
C TRP A 19 13.01 7.54 17.72
N LYS A 20 14.02 8.23 17.19
CA LYS A 20 15.31 8.41 17.88
C LYS A 20 15.19 9.30 19.12
N GLU A 21 14.40 10.36 19.04
CA GLU A 21 14.17 11.28 20.16
C GLU A 21 13.52 10.58 21.35
N VAL A 22 12.48 9.78 21.11
CA VAL A 22 11.74 9.07 22.17
C VAL A 22 12.51 7.88 22.73
N LEU A 23 13.17 7.09 21.87
CA LEU A 23 13.82 5.84 22.31
C LEU A 23 15.32 6.02 22.64
N GLY A 24 15.92 7.14 22.29
CA GLY A 24 17.33 7.44 22.55
C GLY A 24 18.28 6.36 22.05
N LYS A 25 19.16 5.88 22.93
CA LYS A 25 20.15 4.83 22.61
C LYS A 25 19.53 3.46 22.27
N LYS A 26 18.26 3.23 22.61
CA LYS A 26 17.53 1.98 22.29
C LYS A 26 16.91 2.02 20.89
N ALA A 27 16.97 3.16 20.20
CA ALA A 27 16.40 3.29 18.87
C ALA A 27 17.14 2.41 17.86
N LEU A 28 16.47 1.38 17.35
CA LEU A 28 16.94 0.61 16.21
C LEU A 28 16.74 1.39 14.90
N PRO A 29 17.55 1.14 13.86
CA PRO A 29 17.34 1.72 12.54
C PRO A 29 15.98 1.36 11.95
N LEU A 30 15.26 2.35 11.42
CA LEU A 30 13.99 2.14 10.71
C LEU A 30 14.20 2.17 9.19
N ALA A 31 14.01 1.01 8.57
CA ALA A 31 13.97 0.84 7.12
C ALA A 31 12.53 0.72 6.63
N PRO A 32 12.16 1.32 5.49
CA PRO A 32 10.85 1.09 4.90
C PRO A 32 10.77 -0.35 4.39
N LEU A 33 9.69 -1.04 4.74
CA LEU A 33 9.39 -2.35 4.17
C LEU A 33 9.09 -2.19 2.66
N TYR A 34 8.06 -1.41 2.34
CA TYR A 34 7.63 -1.12 0.98
C TYR A 34 6.82 0.18 0.93
N ASP A 35 6.64 0.75 -0.27
CA ASP A 35 5.74 1.88 -0.53
C ASP A 35 4.91 1.56 -1.78
N VAL A 36 3.59 1.57 -1.64
CA VAL A 36 2.68 1.20 -2.72
C VAL A 36 1.58 2.24 -2.92
N ALA A 37 1.29 2.55 -4.18
CA ALA A 37 0.20 3.44 -4.55
C ALA A 37 -1.10 2.64 -4.73
N HIS A 38 -2.23 3.25 -4.36
CA HIS A 38 -3.57 2.67 -4.55
C HIS A 38 -4.52 3.56 -5.39
N ASN A 39 -4.04 4.73 -5.80
CA ASN A 39 -4.69 5.62 -6.77
C ASN A 39 -3.65 6.03 -7.81
N ILE A 40 -3.55 5.26 -8.89
CA ILE A 40 -2.50 5.43 -9.91
C ILE A 40 -2.91 4.81 -11.24
N ILE A 41 -2.33 5.33 -12.33
CA ILE A 41 -2.36 4.72 -13.65
C ILE A 41 -0.95 4.27 -13.99
N LYS A 42 -0.79 3.03 -14.43
CA LYS A 42 0.52 2.47 -14.82
C LYS A 42 0.41 1.79 -16.18
N LYS A 43 1.42 2.00 -17.02
CA LYS A 43 1.62 1.21 -18.23
C LYS A 43 2.25 -0.11 -17.81
N GLU A 44 1.57 -1.21 -18.09
CA GLU A 44 1.96 -2.56 -17.69
C GLU A 44 1.69 -3.52 -18.84
N LYS A 45 2.52 -4.53 -19.00
CA LYS A 45 2.45 -5.51 -20.08
C LYS A 45 1.79 -6.79 -19.58
N TYR A 46 0.84 -7.30 -20.35
CA TYR A 46 0.12 -8.54 -20.05
C TYR A 46 0.02 -9.40 -21.29
N ASN A 47 -0.02 -10.72 -21.11
CA ASN A 47 -0.34 -11.65 -22.18
C ASN A 47 -1.86 -11.83 -22.24
N ILE A 48 -2.48 -11.41 -23.33
CA ILE A 48 -3.92 -11.52 -23.56
C ILE A 48 -4.11 -12.27 -24.87
N GLU A 49 -4.73 -13.44 -24.81
CA GLU A 49 -4.96 -14.31 -25.98
C GLU A 49 -3.67 -14.64 -26.75
N GLY A 50 -2.56 -14.86 -26.03
CA GLY A 50 -1.27 -15.21 -26.61
C GLY A 50 -0.46 -14.02 -27.15
N ARG A 51 -0.94 -12.78 -26.96
CA ARG A 51 -0.27 -11.56 -27.43
C ARG A 51 0.15 -10.70 -26.24
N GLU A 52 1.39 -10.19 -26.27
CA GLU A 52 1.83 -9.17 -25.31
C GLU A 52 1.16 -7.84 -25.67
N ILE A 53 0.37 -7.31 -24.75
CA ILE A 53 -0.34 -6.03 -24.89
C ILE A 53 0.09 -5.11 -23.74
N GLU A 54 0.45 -3.87 -24.08
CA GLU A 54 0.66 -2.80 -23.09
C GLU A 54 -0.69 -2.14 -22.76
N LEU A 55 -1.05 -2.15 -21.48
CA LEU A 55 -2.28 -1.56 -20.97
C LEU A 55 -1.98 -0.39 -20.05
N ALA A 56 -2.85 0.62 -20.07
CA ALA A 56 -2.92 1.64 -19.03
C ALA A 56 -3.82 1.15 -17.88
N VAL A 57 -3.23 0.46 -16.90
CA VAL A 57 -3.98 -0.10 -15.77
C VAL A 57 -4.38 1.00 -14.80
N HIS A 58 -5.69 1.24 -14.71
CA HIS A 58 -6.29 2.18 -13.77
C HIS A 58 -6.54 1.52 -12.42
N ARG A 59 -5.88 2.00 -11.37
CA ARG A 59 -6.16 1.57 -9.99
C ARG A 59 -6.71 2.75 -9.19
N LYS A 60 -7.93 2.60 -8.68
CA LYS A 60 -8.60 3.57 -7.81
C LYS A 60 -9.11 2.85 -6.57
N GLY A 61 -8.45 3.05 -5.43
CA GLY A 61 -8.69 2.28 -4.21
C GLY A 61 -8.26 0.81 -4.31
N ALA A 62 -7.31 0.51 -5.20
CA ALA A 62 -6.79 -0.84 -5.47
C ALA A 62 -5.26 -0.80 -5.56
N THR A 63 -4.59 -1.87 -5.15
CA THR A 63 -3.14 -1.92 -4.99
C THR A 63 -2.52 -2.91 -5.98
N ARG A 64 -1.35 -2.60 -6.53
CA ARG A 64 -0.58 -3.55 -7.35
C ARG A 64 -0.01 -4.68 -6.48
N ALA A 65 -0.08 -5.91 -6.97
CA ALA A 65 0.25 -7.14 -6.27
C ALA A 65 0.94 -8.14 -7.21
N PHE A 66 2.09 -7.77 -7.76
CA PHE A 66 2.83 -8.65 -8.68
C PHE A 66 3.26 -9.97 -8.03
N PRO A 67 3.27 -11.08 -8.81
CA PRO A 67 3.57 -12.41 -8.31
C PRO A 67 5.07 -12.60 -8.05
N PRO A 68 5.49 -13.69 -7.39
CA PRO A 68 6.90 -14.06 -7.32
C PRO A 68 7.58 -14.05 -8.68
N GLU A 69 8.88 -13.77 -8.70
CA GLU A 69 9.75 -13.68 -9.87
C GLU A 69 9.50 -12.51 -10.83
N HIS A 70 8.52 -11.65 -10.56
CA HIS A 70 8.29 -10.48 -11.40
C HIS A 70 9.46 -9.47 -11.32
N SER A 71 9.96 -9.03 -12.47
CA SER A 71 11.19 -8.23 -12.60
C SER A 71 11.13 -6.86 -11.93
N GLU A 72 9.94 -6.23 -11.88
CA GLU A 72 9.73 -4.97 -11.17
C GLU A 72 9.78 -5.08 -9.63
N ILE A 73 9.80 -6.29 -9.07
CA ILE A 73 9.91 -6.47 -7.61
C ILE A 73 11.37 -6.31 -7.19
N PRO A 74 11.67 -5.53 -6.14
CA PRO A 74 13.01 -5.45 -5.58
C PRO A 74 13.55 -6.84 -5.22
N GLU A 75 14.83 -7.08 -5.50
CA GLU A 75 15.47 -8.39 -5.38
C GLU A 75 15.18 -9.09 -4.04
N LYS A 76 15.26 -8.36 -2.92
CA LYS A 76 14.98 -8.87 -1.57
C LYS A 76 13.59 -9.50 -1.38
N TYR A 77 12.63 -9.22 -2.25
CA TYR A 77 11.25 -9.73 -2.18
C TYR A 77 10.85 -10.55 -3.41
N ARG A 78 11.70 -10.61 -4.43
CA ARG A 78 11.33 -11.18 -5.73
C ARG A 78 10.86 -12.63 -5.60
N SER A 79 11.51 -13.43 -4.76
CA SER A 79 11.18 -14.84 -4.56
C SER A 79 9.85 -15.12 -3.85
N VAL A 80 9.30 -14.13 -3.12
CA VAL A 80 8.07 -14.29 -2.34
C VAL A 80 6.89 -13.52 -2.92
N GLY A 81 7.14 -12.63 -3.89
CA GLY A 81 6.13 -11.75 -4.48
C GLY A 81 6.13 -10.34 -3.88
N GLN A 82 5.37 -9.44 -4.51
CA GLN A 82 5.38 -8.03 -4.14
C GLN A 82 4.71 -7.84 -2.77
N PRO A 83 5.34 -7.15 -1.80
CA PRO A 83 4.64 -6.76 -0.58
C PRO A 83 3.45 -5.84 -0.89
N VAL A 84 2.30 -6.17 -0.31
CA VAL A 84 1.07 -5.39 -0.41
C VAL A 84 0.68 -4.93 0.98
N LEU A 85 0.49 -3.61 1.13
CA LEU A 85 0.15 -2.99 2.41
C LEU A 85 -1.34 -2.66 2.43
N ILE A 86 -2.10 -3.31 3.32
CA ILE A 86 -3.54 -3.12 3.48
C ILE A 86 -3.81 -2.40 4.80
N PRO A 87 -3.86 -1.05 4.81
CA PRO A 87 -4.35 -0.31 5.95
C PRO A 87 -5.80 -0.69 6.28
N GLY A 88 -6.06 -0.89 7.58
CA GLY A 88 -7.41 -0.88 8.13
C GLY A 88 -7.96 0.54 8.29
N SER A 89 -8.75 0.74 9.35
CA SER A 89 -9.11 2.05 9.88
C SER A 89 -8.33 2.35 11.16
N MET A 90 -8.43 3.58 11.66
CA MET A 90 -7.84 3.95 12.95
C MET A 90 -8.34 2.99 14.05
N GLY A 91 -7.43 2.35 14.76
CA GLY A 91 -7.75 1.41 15.84
C GLY A 91 -8.10 -0.03 15.40
N THR A 92 -8.08 -0.36 14.10
CA THR A 92 -8.29 -1.73 13.63
C THR A 92 -7.01 -2.38 13.13
N ALA A 93 -7.04 -3.69 12.90
CA ALA A 93 -5.94 -4.41 12.28
C ALA A 93 -5.56 -3.83 10.90
N SER A 94 -4.28 -3.98 10.55
CA SER A 94 -3.75 -3.80 9.20
C SER A 94 -3.04 -5.08 8.78
N TYR A 95 -2.92 -5.32 7.47
CA TYR A 95 -2.36 -6.55 6.94
C TYR A 95 -1.19 -6.26 5.99
N VAL A 96 -0.22 -7.17 6.00
CA VAL A 96 0.81 -7.28 4.98
C VAL A 96 0.54 -8.56 4.22
N LEU A 97 0.34 -8.46 2.91
CA LEU A 97 0.13 -9.58 2.00
C LEU A 97 1.30 -9.65 1.02
N VAL A 98 1.33 -10.71 0.21
CA VAL A 98 2.23 -10.86 -0.93
C VAL A 98 1.40 -11.09 -2.19
N GLY A 99 1.83 -10.51 -3.32
CA GLY A 99 1.23 -10.77 -4.62
C GLY A 99 1.44 -12.23 -5.04
N GLN A 100 0.46 -12.77 -5.76
CA GLN A 100 0.39 -14.19 -6.13
C GLN A 100 0.03 -14.34 -7.61
N LYS A 101 0.35 -15.50 -8.20
CA LYS A 101 0.14 -15.76 -9.63
C LYS A 101 -1.33 -15.76 -10.01
N GLU A 102 -2.19 -16.20 -9.10
CA GLU A 102 -3.64 -16.19 -9.21
C GLU A 102 -4.19 -14.77 -9.39
N GLY A 103 -3.43 -13.72 -9.04
CA GLY A 103 -3.81 -12.34 -9.27
C GLY A 103 -3.79 -11.89 -10.74
N GLU A 104 -3.37 -12.75 -11.68
CA GLU A 104 -3.33 -12.45 -13.12
C GLU A 104 -4.71 -12.01 -13.66
N GLU A 105 -5.79 -12.66 -13.22
CA GLU A 105 -7.16 -12.32 -13.61
C GLU A 105 -7.58 -10.89 -13.24
N ALA A 106 -6.90 -10.30 -12.25
CA ALA A 106 -7.13 -8.94 -11.77
C ALA A 106 -6.02 -7.96 -12.22
N PHE A 107 -5.27 -8.29 -13.27
CA PHE A 107 -4.09 -7.52 -13.71
C PHE A 107 -3.13 -7.26 -12.54
N PHE A 108 -2.84 -8.34 -11.80
CA PHE A 108 -2.06 -8.35 -10.57
C PHE A 108 -2.43 -7.21 -9.64
N SER A 109 -3.73 -7.06 -9.37
CA SER A 109 -4.28 -6.05 -8.47
C SER A 109 -5.01 -6.70 -7.30
N THR A 110 -5.07 -5.99 -6.18
CA THR A 110 -5.80 -6.42 -4.99
C THR A 110 -6.42 -5.21 -4.26
N CYS A 111 -7.11 -5.43 -3.16
CA CYS A 111 -7.72 -4.37 -2.36
C CYS A 111 -6.66 -3.39 -1.80
N HIS A 112 -7.09 -2.23 -1.31
CA HIS A 112 -6.19 -1.30 -0.59
C HIS A 112 -6.50 -1.16 0.90
N GLY A 113 -7.69 -1.55 1.35
CA GLY A 113 -8.08 -1.34 2.74
C GLY A 113 -9.52 -1.70 3.02
N ALA A 114 -9.99 -1.36 4.22
CA ALA A 114 -11.31 -1.77 4.73
C ALA A 114 -12.52 -1.13 4.02
N GLY A 115 -12.29 -0.15 3.15
CA GLY A 115 -13.37 0.62 2.52
C GLY A 115 -14.12 1.50 3.53
N ARG A 116 -15.22 2.10 3.08
CA ARG A 116 -16.08 2.95 3.93
C ARG A 116 -17.53 2.54 3.78
N MET A 117 -18.14 2.11 4.89
CA MET A 117 -19.57 1.78 4.93
C MET A 117 -20.44 3.03 5.09
N MET A 118 -19.92 4.10 5.71
CA MET A 118 -20.65 5.34 5.95
C MET A 118 -19.99 6.57 5.29
N SER A 119 -20.82 7.56 4.93
CA SER A 119 -20.33 8.88 4.56
C SER A 119 -19.67 9.56 5.77
N ARG A 120 -18.71 10.47 5.53
CA ARG A 120 -18.02 11.18 6.63
C ARG A 120 -19.01 12.00 7.45
N HIS A 121 -19.94 12.68 6.77
CA HIS A 121 -21.00 13.45 7.42
C HIS A 121 -21.91 12.57 8.29
N ALA A 122 -22.28 11.37 7.81
CA ALA A 122 -23.07 10.45 8.62
C ALA A 122 -22.29 9.95 9.85
N ALA A 123 -20.99 9.68 9.70
CA ALA A 123 -20.14 9.25 10.81
C ALA A 123 -19.98 10.36 11.86
N ILE A 124 -19.72 11.60 11.45
CA ILE A 124 -19.57 12.76 12.35
C ILE A 124 -20.85 13.01 13.16
N ARG A 125 -22.03 12.88 12.53
CA ARG A 125 -23.31 13.03 13.25
C ARG A 125 -23.59 11.90 14.23
N ARG A 126 -23.11 10.69 13.94
CA ARG A 126 -23.42 9.49 14.71
C ARG A 126 -22.43 9.22 15.84
N PHE A 127 -21.16 9.61 15.67
CA PHE A 127 -20.08 9.26 16.58
C PHE A 127 -19.32 10.54 16.99
N PRO A 128 -19.57 11.07 18.20
CA PRO A 128 -18.77 12.14 18.77
C PRO A 128 -17.29 11.73 18.89
N GLY A 129 -16.37 12.63 18.54
CA GLY A 129 -14.95 12.29 18.45
C GLY A 129 -14.34 11.79 19.77
N ASN A 130 -14.76 12.35 20.89
CA ASN A 130 -14.32 11.95 22.24
C ASN A 130 -14.78 10.54 22.63
N GLU A 131 -15.82 10.00 22.02
CA GLU A 131 -16.26 8.61 22.24
C GLU A 131 -15.46 7.61 21.40
N VAL A 132 -14.82 8.08 20.33
CA VAL A 132 -14.01 7.28 19.41
C VAL A 132 -12.54 7.21 19.86
N VAL A 133 -12.01 8.30 20.42
CA VAL A 133 -10.66 8.33 20.99
C VAL A 133 -10.66 7.51 22.28
N ARG A 134 -10.01 6.36 22.26
CA ARG A 134 -9.73 5.50 23.42
C ARG A 134 -8.24 5.49 23.72
#